data_AF-A0A8S2G485-F1
#
_entry.id   AF-A0A8S2G485-F1
#
_cell.length_a   1.000
_cell.length_b   1.000
_cell.length_c   1.000
_cell.angle_alpha   90.00
_cell.angle_beta   90.00
_cell.angle_gamma   90.00
#
_symmetry.space_group_name_H-M   'P 1'
#
loop_
_entity.id
_entity.type
_entity.pdbx_description
1 polymer ?
#
loop_
_entity_poly.entity_id
_entity_poly.type
_entity_poly.pdbx_seq_one_letter_code
_entity_poly.pdbx_strand_id
1 'polypeptide(L)'
;MKYFQLLFRINPLHKNIYRSYKHQTKIFGYNPNLKNTPSNIEEIQTNLTRYNKSRCSNPSVSLLIDAYRKHGHQLAKTDPLELAVKSTIPELDDNIFPQFTINNSEDVKNLIGLTISDEEDKLPSNKQEWIQLLQKRYCDKISIELEYIESDIERLWLARRFEELRTLKLEPTLQQRIAEHMLKCE
;
A
#
# COMPACT_ATOMS: atom_id res chain seq x y z
N MET A 1 35.94 -30.93 45.30
CA MET A 1 34.60 -30.40 44.94
C MET A 1 34.54 -28.91 45.19
N LYS A 2 34.69 -28.08 44.15
CA LYS A 2 34.21 -26.69 44.01
C LYS A 2 34.89 -26.03 42.80
N TYR A 3 34.55 -26.51 41.62
CA TYR A 3 34.80 -25.81 40.35
C TYR A 3 33.55 -25.93 39.53
N PHE A 4 32.55 -25.09 39.77
CA PHE A 4 31.48 -24.79 38.82
C PHE A 4 30.66 -23.64 39.40
N GLN A 5 31.12 -22.42 39.16
CA GLN A 5 30.30 -21.20 39.10
C GLN A 5 31.22 -20.02 38.77
N LEU A 6 31.44 -19.78 37.49
CA LEU A 6 31.68 -18.44 37.01
C LEU A 6 30.94 -18.31 35.69
N LEU A 7 29.79 -17.66 35.81
CA LEU A 7 28.85 -17.33 34.77
C LEU A 7 29.57 -16.60 33.62
N PHE A 8 29.41 -17.12 32.41
CA PHE A 8 29.59 -16.38 31.17
C PHE A 8 28.64 -15.17 31.17
N ARG A 9 29.12 -14.02 31.65
CA ARG A 9 28.49 -12.73 31.38
C ARG A 9 29.08 -12.19 30.08
N ILE A 10 28.64 -12.76 28.96
CA ILE A 10 28.94 -12.20 27.64
C ILE A 10 28.02 -10.99 27.48
N ASN A 11 28.54 -9.79 27.70
CA ASN A 11 27.88 -8.57 27.23
C ASN A 11 27.82 -8.67 25.70
N PRO A 12 26.65 -8.62 25.05
CA PRO A 12 26.62 -8.46 23.61
C PRO A 12 27.10 -7.04 23.31
N LEU A 13 28.37 -6.91 22.93
CA LEU A 13 28.88 -5.74 22.24
C LEU A 13 28.26 -5.71 20.83
N HIS A 14 26.97 -5.40 20.74
CA HIS A 14 26.37 -4.97 19.49
C HIS A 14 26.90 -3.55 19.24
N LYS A 15 28.14 -3.47 18.75
CA LYS A 15 28.63 -2.25 18.11
C LYS A 15 27.67 -2.00 16.96
N ASN A 16 26.80 -1.01 17.12
CA ASN A 16 26.15 -0.38 15.99
C ASN A 16 27.27 0.04 15.02
N ILE A 17 27.43 -0.72 13.94
CA ILE A 17 28.25 -0.30 12.81
C ILE A 17 27.43 0.79 12.12
N TYR A 18 27.42 1.98 12.71
CA TYR A 18 26.95 3.17 12.02
C TYR A 18 27.89 3.37 10.83
N ARG A 19 27.38 3.15 9.61
CA ARG A 19 28.07 3.56 8.39
C ARG A 19 28.37 5.07 8.50
N SER A 20 29.62 5.41 8.80
CA SER A 20 30.08 6.79 9.07
C SER A 20 30.22 7.65 7.81
N TYR A 21 29.68 7.22 6.68
CA TYR A 21 29.76 7.94 5.39
C TYR A 21 28.76 9.10 5.28
N LYS A 22 27.83 9.25 6.24
CA LYS A 22 26.87 10.36 6.23
C LYS A 22 27.45 11.52 7.04
N HIS A 23 27.92 12.54 6.34
CA HIS A 23 28.31 13.80 6.94
C HIS A 23 27.04 14.47 7.50
N GLN A 24 27.00 14.76 8.80
CA GLN A 24 25.81 15.29 9.47
C GLN A 24 25.60 16.80 9.21
N THR A 25 26.60 17.46 8.64
CA THR A 25 26.59 18.88 8.28
C THR A 25 26.12 19.09 6.85
N LYS A 26 25.60 20.29 6.57
CA LYS A 26 25.19 20.71 5.23
C LYS A 26 26.45 20.91 4.37
N ILE A 27 26.62 20.10 3.34
CA ILE A 27 27.63 20.30 2.29
C ILE A 27 26.92 20.50 0.95
N PHE A 28 27.67 20.99 -0.06
CA PHE A 28 27.14 21.12 -1.41
C PHE A 28 26.55 19.77 -1.88
N GLY A 29 25.29 19.79 -2.32
CA GLY A 29 24.56 18.59 -2.75
C GLY A 29 23.92 17.74 -1.63
N TYR A 30 24.20 17.99 -0.34
CA TYR A 30 23.55 17.29 0.77
C TYR A 30 22.91 18.29 1.75
N ASN A 31 21.57 18.28 1.79
CA ASN A 31 20.80 19.08 2.73
C ASN A 31 20.08 18.18 3.74
N PRO A 32 20.60 18.04 4.98
CA PRO A 32 19.99 17.20 6.01
C PRO A 32 18.61 17.72 6.46
N ASN A 33 18.33 19.00 6.26
CA ASN A 33 17.09 19.64 6.72
C ASN A 33 15.90 19.43 5.77
N LEU A 34 16.11 18.87 4.57
CA LEU A 34 15.00 18.57 3.64
C LEU A 34 14.04 17.51 4.18
N LYS A 35 14.51 16.64 5.09
CA LYS A 35 13.68 15.57 5.66
C LYS A 35 12.71 16.07 6.75
N ASN A 36 12.92 17.29 7.25
CA ASN A 36 12.29 17.79 8.47
C ASN A 36 11.52 19.10 8.22
N THR A 37 10.62 19.16 7.23
CA THR A 37 9.63 20.24 7.18
C THR A 37 8.52 19.94 8.19
N PRO A 38 8.42 20.70 9.31
CA PRO A 38 7.53 20.34 10.42
C PRO A 38 6.05 20.37 10.04
N SER A 39 5.66 21.22 9.09
CA SER A 39 4.26 21.36 8.64
C SER A 39 3.68 20.09 8.02
N ASN A 40 4.48 19.29 7.32
CA ASN A 40 3.98 18.08 6.66
C ASN A 40 4.02 16.87 7.61
N ILE A 41 4.93 16.85 8.59
CA ILE A 41 5.13 15.70 9.47
C ILE A 41 3.92 15.50 10.40
N GLU A 42 3.40 16.57 10.99
CA GLU A 42 2.23 16.48 11.88
C GLU A 42 0.98 16.01 11.13
N GLU A 43 0.75 16.53 9.92
CA GLU A 43 -0.36 16.10 9.05
C GLU A 43 -0.23 14.61 8.68
N ILE A 44 0.98 14.17 8.31
CA ILE A 44 1.24 12.77 8.00
C ILE A 44 0.97 11.88 9.23
N GLN A 45 1.42 12.29 10.41
CA GLN A 45 1.24 11.53 11.65
C GLN A 45 -0.24 11.45 12.06
N THR A 46 -0.98 12.55 11.95
CA THR A 46 -2.42 12.56 12.22
C THR A 46 -3.18 11.66 11.24
N ASN A 47 -2.82 11.70 9.95
CA ASN A 47 -3.39 10.83 8.92
C ASN A 47 -3.09 9.35 9.15
N LEU A 48 -1.86 9.00 9.55
CA LEU A 48 -1.51 7.63 9.94
C LEU A 48 -2.29 7.18 11.18
N THR A 49 -2.41 8.05 12.19
CA THR A 49 -3.17 7.75 13.41
C THR A 49 -4.64 7.47 13.09
N ARG A 50 -5.25 8.29 12.23
CA ARG A 50 -6.61 8.10 11.74
C ARG A 50 -6.76 6.78 10.99
N TYR A 51 -5.84 6.49 10.07
CA TYR A 51 -5.81 5.24 9.31
C TYR A 51 -5.73 4.02 10.23
N ASN A 52 -4.81 4.03 11.20
CA ASN A 52 -4.64 2.94 12.16
C ASN A 52 -5.89 2.74 13.04
N LYS A 53 -6.53 3.83 13.48
CA LYS A 53 -7.81 3.76 14.20
C LYS A 53 -8.88 3.07 13.35
N SER A 54 -9.02 3.47 12.09
CA SER A 54 -9.99 2.86 11.17
C SER A 54 -9.70 1.37 10.91
N ARG A 55 -8.42 0.95 10.92
CA ARG A 55 -8.05 -0.46 10.78
C ARG A 55 -8.51 -1.29 11.97
N CYS A 56 -8.25 -0.79 13.18
CA CYS A 56 -8.70 -1.43 14.41
C CYS A 56 -10.23 -1.49 14.51
N SER A 57 -10.92 -0.46 13.98
CA SER A 57 -12.38 -0.40 13.94
C SER A 57 -12.98 -1.47 13.00
N ASN A 58 -12.37 -1.68 11.83
CA ASN A 58 -12.83 -2.64 10.82
C ASN A 58 -11.72 -3.64 10.44
N PRO A 59 -11.40 -4.63 11.29
CA PRO A 59 -10.29 -5.54 11.08
C PRO A 59 -10.50 -6.49 9.89
N SER A 60 -11.71 -7.02 9.70
CA SER A 60 -12.01 -7.93 8.58
C SER A 60 -11.85 -7.24 7.23
N VAL A 61 -12.30 -5.99 7.11
CA VAL A 61 -12.14 -5.18 5.89
C VAL A 61 -10.66 -4.87 5.66
N SER A 62 -9.95 -4.48 6.70
CA SER A 62 -8.52 -4.15 6.62
C SER A 62 -7.68 -5.34 6.17
N LEU A 63 -7.95 -6.53 6.71
CA LEU A 63 -7.25 -7.75 6.34
C LEU A 63 -7.45 -8.07 4.84
N LEU A 64 -8.69 -7.92 4.35
CA LEU A 64 -9.00 -8.11 2.94
C LEU A 64 -8.24 -7.11 2.05
N ILE A 65 -8.25 -5.82 2.42
CA ILE A 65 -7.50 -4.79 1.70
C ILE A 65 -6.00 -5.11 1.66
N ASP A 66 -5.42 -5.48 2.80
CA ASP A 66 -4.00 -5.79 2.93
C ASP A 66 -3.62 -7.01 2.08
N ALA A 67 -4.46 -8.04 2.05
CA ALA A 67 -4.24 -9.22 1.21
C ALA A 67 -4.16 -8.83 -0.27
N TYR A 68 -5.09 -8.01 -0.77
CA TYR A 68 -5.08 -7.55 -2.16
C TYR A 68 -3.93 -6.58 -2.47
N ARG A 69 -3.54 -5.71 -1.54
CA ARG A 69 -2.36 -4.86 -1.70
C ARG A 69 -1.07 -5.65 -1.80
N LYS A 70 -0.97 -6.75 -1.05
CA LYS A 70 0.21 -7.62 -1.04
C LYS A 70 0.27 -8.57 -2.22
N HIS A 71 -0.86 -9.19 -2.59
CA HIS A 71 -0.87 -10.32 -3.53
C HIS A 71 -1.67 -10.06 -4.80
N GLY A 72 -2.43 -8.96 -4.90
CA GLY A 72 -3.29 -8.70 -6.06
C GLY A 72 -2.52 -8.60 -7.39
N HIS A 73 -1.27 -8.12 -7.33
CA HIS A 73 -0.40 -8.03 -8.50
C HIS A 73 -0.16 -9.38 -9.21
N GLN A 74 -0.20 -10.48 -8.47
CA GLN A 74 0.00 -11.82 -9.00
C GLN A 74 -1.21 -12.35 -9.80
N LEU A 75 -2.42 -11.80 -9.59
CA LEU A 75 -3.62 -12.09 -10.41
C LEU A 75 -3.84 -11.06 -11.52
N ALA A 76 -2.96 -10.08 -11.65
CA ALA A 76 -3.15 -8.98 -12.58
C ALA A 76 -3.10 -9.43 -14.05
N LYS A 77 -3.90 -8.76 -14.89
CA LYS A 77 -3.97 -9.00 -16.34
C LYS A 77 -2.98 -8.11 -17.09
N THR A 78 -1.70 -8.16 -16.69
CA THR A 78 -0.65 -7.31 -17.26
C THR A 78 -0.13 -7.82 -18.61
N ASP A 79 -0.29 -9.12 -18.89
CA ASP A 79 0.08 -9.73 -20.18
C ASP A 79 -1.00 -9.45 -21.24
N PRO A 80 -0.71 -8.64 -22.28
CA PRO A 80 -1.67 -8.33 -23.34
C PRO A 80 -1.95 -9.52 -24.27
N LEU A 81 -1.08 -10.54 -24.30
CA LEU A 81 -1.25 -11.73 -25.14
C LEU A 81 -1.95 -12.86 -24.40
N GLU A 82 -2.15 -12.73 -23.08
CA GLU A 82 -2.77 -13.73 -22.20
C GLU A 82 -2.16 -15.14 -22.33
N LEU A 83 -0.85 -15.23 -22.53
CA LEU A 83 -0.13 -16.50 -22.70
C LEU A 83 0.18 -17.17 -21.36
N ALA A 84 0.30 -16.38 -20.30
CA ALA A 84 0.59 -16.88 -18.97
C ALA A 84 -0.60 -17.66 -18.38
N VAL A 85 -0.34 -18.87 -17.89
CA VAL A 85 -1.32 -19.64 -17.11
C VAL A 85 -1.47 -18.98 -15.73
N LYS A 86 -2.70 -18.60 -15.39
CA LYS A 86 -3.00 -17.98 -14.10
C LYS A 86 -2.91 -19.01 -12.97
N SER A 87 -2.03 -18.77 -12.02
CA SER A 87 -1.96 -19.53 -10.77
C SER A 87 -3.06 -19.07 -9.81
N THR A 88 -3.61 -20.01 -9.05
CA THR A 88 -4.41 -19.68 -7.89
C THR A 88 -3.50 -19.17 -6.77
N ILE A 89 -3.98 -18.16 -6.04
CA ILE A 89 -3.25 -17.58 -4.91
C ILE A 89 -4.00 -17.96 -3.64
N PRO A 90 -3.43 -18.84 -2.80
CA PRO A 90 -4.05 -19.25 -1.55
C PRO A 90 -4.45 -18.05 -0.69
N GLU A 91 -3.60 -17.03 -0.58
CA GLU A 91 -3.79 -15.84 0.25
C GLU A 91 -5.00 -14.97 -0.17
N LEU A 92 -5.48 -15.13 -1.40
CA LEU A 92 -6.67 -14.43 -1.92
C LEU A 92 -7.89 -15.36 -2.03
N ASP A 93 -7.84 -16.59 -1.50
CA ASP A 93 -8.99 -17.47 -1.46
C ASP A 93 -10.09 -16.89 -0.56
N ASP A 94 -11.29 -16.77 -1.11
CA ASP A 94 -12.49 -16.26 -0.44
C ASP A 94 -12.81 -17.00 0.87
N ASN A 95 -12.38 -18.27 0.97
CA ASN A 95 -12.56 -19.11 2.15
C ASN A 95 -11.72 -18.68 3.35
N ILE A 96 -10.61 -17.96 3.13
CA ILE A 96 -9.76 -17.42 4.21
C ILE A 96 -10.45 -16.29 4.97
N PHE A 97 -11.47 -15.67 4.37
CA PHE A 97 -12.23 -14.56 4.94
C PHE A 97 -13.69 -14.95 5.28
N PRO A 98 -13.94 -15.90 6.19
CA PRO A 98 -15.30 -16.39 6.45
C PRO A 98 -16.13 -15.43 7.32
N GLN A 99 -15.50 -14.64 8.19
CA GLN A 99 -16.18 -13.71 9.10
C GLN A 99 -15.96 -12.27 8.62
N PHE A 100 -16.79 -11.82 7.67
CA PHE A 100 -16.76 -10.47 7.16
C PHE A 100 -17.77 -9.58 7.91
N THR A 101 -17.28 -8.54 8.56
CA THR A 101 -18.12 -7.60 9.30
C THR A 101 -17.61 -6.18 9.10
N ILE A 102 -18.55 -5.25 8.92
CA ILE A 102 -18.29 -3.81 8.87
C ILE A 102 -18.89 -3.23 10.16
N ASN A 103 -18.03 -2.72 11.03
CA ASN A 103 -18.44 -2.20 12.34
C ASN A 103 -18.76 -0.70 12.26
N ASN A 104 -17.96 0.06 11.51
CA ASN A 104 -18.16 1.50 11.31
C ASN A 104 -17.88 1.87 9.85
N SER A 105 -18.95 2.08 9.08
CA SER A 105 -18.87 2.41 7.65
C SER A 105 -18.11 3.71 7.36
N GLU A 106 -18.19 4.71 8.24
CA GLU A 106 -17.52 5.98 8.05
C GLU A 106 -15.99 5.84 8.18
N ASP A 107 -15.54 4.95 9.08
CA ASP A 107 -14.12 4.64 9.23
C ASP A 107 -13.55 3.90 8.01
N VAL A 108 -14.37 3.10 7.33
CA VAL A 108 -13.90 2.30 6.18
C VAL A 108 -13.43 3.19 5.03
N LYS A 109 -14.04 4.38 4.85
CA LYS A 109 -13.60 5.35 3.84
C LYS A 109 -12.14 5.77 4.03
N ASN A 110 -11.62 5.75 5.25
CA ASN A 110 -10.22 6.11 5.53
C ASN A 110 -9.22 5.00 5.18
N LEU A 111 -9.69 3.76 4.97
CA LEU A 111 -8.83 2.57 4.74
C LEU A 111 -8.29 2.48 3.31
N ILE A 112 -8.98 3.08 2.36
CA ILE A 112 -8.61 3.13 0.94
C ILE A 112 -8.61 4.59 0.50
N GLY A 113 -7.76 4.94 -0.46
CA GLY A 113 -7.86 6.15 -1.27
C GLY A 113 -9.10 6.12 -2.16
N LEU A 114 -10.27 5.86 -1.57
CA LEU A 114 -11.54 6.09 -2.23
C LEU A 114 -11.77 7.60 -2.15
N THR A 115 -11.31 8.32 -3.16
CA THR A 115 -12.15 9.41 -3.64
C THR A 115 -13.38 8.69 -4.18
N ILE A 116 -14.44 8.68 -3.37
CA ILE A 116 -15.77 8.29 -3.82
C ILE A 116 -16.06 9.22 -5.00
N SER A 117 -15.85 8.73 -6.22
CA SER A 117 -16.20 9.47 -7.42
C SER A 117 -17.71 9.67 -7.41
N ASP A 118 -18.16 10.84 -7.89
CA ASP A 118 -19.53 11.35 -7.84
C ASP A 118 -20.64 10.44 -8.44
N GLU A 119 -20.31 9.22 -8.89
CA GLU A 119 -21.25 8.21 -9.40
C GLU A 119 -21.46 7.01 -8.45
N GLU A 120 -20.59 6.80 -7.44
CA GLU A 120 -20.64 5.64 -6.52
C GLU A 120 -20.56 6.09 -5.05
N ASP A 121 -21.53 6.89 -4.58
CA ASP A 121 -21.70 7.27 -3.17
C ASP A 121 -21.86 6.09 -2.19
N LYS A 122 -21.84 4.85 -2.69
CA LYS A 122 -22.12 3.64 -1.92
C LYS A 122 -20.84 2.86 -1.66
N LEU A 123 -20.41 2.92 -0.39
CA LEU A 123 -19.40 1.99 0.11
C LEU A 123 -19.89 0.54 -0.07
N PRO A 124 -19.01 -0.41 -0.48
CA PRO A 124 -19.37 -1.81 -0.55
C PRO A 124 -19.92 -2.31 0.78
N SER A 125 -21.10 -2.91 0.73
CA SER A 125 -21.90 -3.29 1.90
C SER A 125 -21.67 -4.74 2.33
N ASN A 126 -21.10 -5.58 1.44
CA ASN A 126 -20.84 -6.99 1.69
C ASN A 126 -19.45 -7.42 1.18
N LYS A 127 -19.00 -8.61 1.59
CA LYS A 127 -17.69 -9.17 1.22
C LYS A 127 -17.47 -9.26 -0.29
N GLN A 128 -18.49 -9.66 -1.05
CA GLN A 128 -18.37 -9.90 -2.49
C GLN A 128 -18.16 -8.59 -3.26
N GLU A 129 -18.88 -7.53 -2.89
CA GLU A 129 -18.68 -6.19 -3.46
C GLU A 129 -17.27 -5.67 -3.15
N TRP A 130 -16.75 -5.92 -1.94
CA TRP A 130 -15.37 -5.59 -1.57
C TRP A 130 -14.34 -6.33 -2.43
N ILE A 131 -14.52 -7.64 -2.62
CA ILE A 131 -13.66 -8.46 -3.47
C ILE A 131 -13.66 -7.91 -4.91
N GLN A 132 -14.84 -7.64 -5.47
CA GLN A 132 -14.96 -7.10 -6.83
C GLN A 132 -14.25 -5.75 -6.98
N LEU A 133 -14.42 -4.86 -6.00
CA LEU A 133 -13.75 -3.56 -5.97
C LEU A 133 -12.22 -3.74 -5.96
N LEU A 134 -11.70 -4.60 -5.08
CA LEU A 134 -10.27 -4.82 -4.94
C LEU A 134 -9.67 -5.53 -6.16
N GLN A 135 -10.38 -6.48 -6.76
CA GLN A 135 -9.99 -7.12 -8.02
C GLN A 135 -9.89 -6.11 -9.15
N LYS A 136 -10.87 -5.20 -9.29
CA LYS A 136 -10.83 -4.12 -10.29
C LYS A 136 -9.66 -3.16 -10.09
N ARG A 137 -9.23 -2.95 -8.84
CA ARG A 137 -8.14 -2.03 -8.51
C ARG A 137 -6.76 -2.65 -8.69
N TYR A 138 -6.56 -3.88 -8.19
CA TYR A 138 -5.25 -4.50 -8.05
C TYR A 138 -4.96 -5.63 -9.04
N CYS A 139 -6.00 -6.24 -9.63
CA CYS A 139 -5.88 -7.43 -10.47
C CYS A 139 -6.26 -7.18 -11.95
N ASP A 140 -6.35 -5.91 -12.38
CA ASP A 140 -6.70 -5.55 -13.75
C ASP A 140 -5.42 -5.39 -14.62
N LYS A 141 -5.47 -4.57 -15.68
CA LYS A 141 -4.37 -4.32 -16.63
C LYS A 141 -3.10 -3.71 -16.00
N ILE A 142 -3.22 -3.11 -14.82
CA ILE A 142 -2.12 -2.48 -14.09
C ILE A 142 -2.24 -2.91 -12.63
N SER A 143 -1.11 -3.26 -12.01
CA SER A 143 -0.99 -3.57 -10.60
C SER A 143 0.24 -2.91 -10.00
N ILE A 144 0.39 -2.99 -8.67
CA ILE A 144 1.51 -2.43 -7.93
C ILE A 144 2.02 -3.41 -6.87
N GLU A 145 3.31 -3.37 -6.61
CA GLU A 145 3.97 -4.09 -5.52
C GLU A 145 4.49 -3.10 -4.48
N LEU A 146 4.05 -3.29 -3.23
CA LEU A 146 4.28 -2.32 -2.15
C LEU A 146 5.18 -2.83 -1.03
N GLU A 147 5.34 -4.15 -0.91
CA GLU A 147 5.95 -4.79 0.27
C GLU A 147 7.44 -4.41 0.44
N TYR A 148 8.12 -4.06 -0.65
CA TYR A 148 9.53 -3.68 -0.64
C TYR A 148 9.80 -2.23 -0.18
N ILE A 149 8.75 -1.42 0.02
CA ILE A 149 8.88 -0.05 0.52
C ILE A 149 9.10 -0.11 2.03
N GLU A 150 10.22 0.41 2.53
CA GLU A 150 10.55 0.34 3.97
C GLU A 150 9.64 1.24 4.84
N SER A 151 9.28 2.42 4.33
CA SER A 151 8.48 3.40 5.06
C SER A 151 6.99 3.11 4.94
N ASP A 152 6.33 2.83 6.07
CA ASP A 152 4.87 2.61 6.12
C ASP A 152 4.09 3.84 5.61
N ILE A 153 4.63 5.04 5.83
CA ILE A 153 4.06 6.30 5.36
C ILE A 153 4.05 6.33 3.84
N GLU A 154 5.20 6.04 3.22
CA GLU A 154 5.34 6.03 1.76
C GLU A 154 4.50 4.92 1.14
N ARG A 155 4.48 3.74 1.77
CA ARG A 155 3.67 2.60 1.33
C ARG A 155 2.19 2.94 1.34
N LEU A 156 1.71 3.56 2.42
CA LEU A 156 0.32 4.00 2.55
C LEU A 156 -0.02 5.12 1.56
N TRP A 157 0.87 6.10 1.40
CA TRP A 157 0.70 7.18 0.44
C TRP A 157 0.58 6.64 -0.99
N LEU A 158 1.47 5.73 -1.39
CA LEU A 158 1.46 5.15 -2.72
C LEU A 158 0.23 4.27 -2.95
N ALA A 159 -0.16 3.47 -1.96
CA ALA A 159 -1.38 2.67 -2.03
C ALA A 159 -2.61 3.55 -2.26
N ARG A 160 -2.77 4.60 -1.45
CA ARG A 160 -3.88 5.56 -1.59
C ARG A 160 -3.84 6.25 -2.95
N ARG A 161 -2.68 6.71 -3.38
CA ARG A 161 -2.53 7.41 -4.65
C ARG A 161 -2.89 6.52 -5.84
N PHE A 162 -2.46 5.26 -5.80
CA PHE A 162 -2.81 4.28 -6.82
C PHE A 162 -4.31 4.02 -6.86
N GLU A 163 -4.95 3.87 -5.69
CA GLU A 163 -6.39 3.71 -5.57
C GLU A 163 -7.13 4.93 -6.14
N GLU A 164 -6.73 6.15 -5.81
CA GLU A 164 -7.31 7.39 -6.35
C GLU A 164 -7.20 7.47 -7.89
N LEU A 165 -6.03 7.19 -8.45
CA LEU A 165 -5.81 7.28 -9.90
C LEU A 165 -6.68 6.31 -10.70
N ARG A 166 -7.21 5.26 -10.06
CA ARG A 166 -8.09 4.31 -10.70
C ARG A 166 -9.55 4.82 -10.83
N THR A 167 -9.94 5.91 -10.17
CA THR A 167 -11.24 6.57 -10.41
C THR A 167 -11.17 7.67 -11.47
N LEU A 168 -9.96 8.08 -11.86
CA LEU A 168 -9.75 9.15 -12.83
C LEU A 168 -10.30 8.74 -14.22
N LYS A 169 -11.27 9.50 -14.72
CA LYS A 169 -11.71 9.43 -16.13
C LYS A 169 -10.80 10.34 -16.97
N LEU A 170 -10.29 9.82 -18.08
CA LEU A 170 -9.45 10.61 -19.00
C LEU A 170 -10.32 11.54 -19.85
N GLU A 171 -9.90 12.79 -19.97
CA GLU A 171 -10.53 13.77 -20.86
C GLU A 171 -10.52 13.30 -22.32
N PRO A 172 -11.61 13.46 -23.09
CA PRO A 172 -11.70 12.97 -24.47
C PRO A 172 -10.60 13.52 -25.40
N THR A 173 -10.20 14.77 -25.22
CA THR A 173 -9.13 15.40 -26.01
C THR A 173 -7.77 14.77 -25.75
N LEU A 174 -7.51 14.40 -24.49
CA LEU A 174 -6.29 13.68 -24.10
C LEU A 174 -6.29 12.27 -24.68
N GLN A 175 -7.43 11.58 -24.67
CA GLN A 175 -7.57 10.25 -25.28
C GLN A 175 -7.24 10.29 -26.78
N GLN A 176 -7.76 11.29 -27.51
CA GLN A 176 -7.45 11.48 -28.94
C GLN A 176 -5.95 11.71 -29.16
N ARG A 177 -5.35 12.61 -28.38
CA ARG A 177 -3.92 12.91 -28.50
C ARG A 177 -3.05 11.69 -28.21
N ILE A 178 -3.40 10.91 -27.19
CA ILE A 178 -2.70 9.66 -26.87
C ILE A 178 -2.81 8.68 -28.05
N ALA A 179 -4.00 8.52 -28.65
CA ALA A 179 -4.20 7.68 -29.82
C ALA A 179 -3.38 8.14 -31.04
N GLU A 180 -3.33 9.45 -31.31
CA GLU A 180 -2.48 10.02 -32.37
C GLU A 180 -0.99 9.71 -32.14
N HIS A 181 -0.52 9.78 -30.89
CA HIS A 181 0.85 9.43 -30.56
C HIS A 181 1.12 7.93 -30.79
N MET A 182 0.17 7.04 -30.45
CA MET A 182 0.30 5.61 -30.74
C MET A 182 0.42 5.35 -32.24
N LEU A 183 -0.43 5.98 -33.06
CA LEU A 183 -0.38 5.84 -34.53
C LEU A 183 0.91 6.36 -35.15
N LYS A 184 1.56 7.35 -34.54
CA LYS A 184 2.86 7.87 -35.01
C LYS A 184 4.04 6.96 -34.65
N CYS A 185 3.87 6.11 -33.66
CA CYS A 185 4.90 5.19 -33.17
C CYS A 185 4.78 3.78 -33.76
N GLU A 186 3.67 3.48 -34.44
CA GLU A 186 3.48 2.29 -35.28
C GLU A 186 4.34 2.36 -36.56
#